data_AF-A0A967GS91-F1
#
_entry.id   AF-A0A967GS91-F1
#
_cell.length_a   1.000
_cell.length_b   1.000
_cell.length_c   1.000
_cell.angle_alpha   90.00
_cell.angle_beta   90.00
_cell.angle_gamma   90.00
#
_symmetry.space_group_name_H-M   'P 1'
#
loop_
_entity.id
_entity.type
_entity.pdbx_description
1 polymer ?
#
loop_
_entity_poly.entity_id
_entity_poly.type
_entity_poly.pdbx_seq_one_letter_code
_entity_poly.pdbx_strand_id
1 'polypeptide(L)'
;VVRGDVARVKQVLLNLVSNAVKFTSRGSVMVRGGVLPGSFLEFVVRDTGVGFDPAKAESLFEPFQQADVSTTRQFGGTGLGLAIC
;
A
#
# COMPACT_ATOMS: atom_id res chain seq x y z
N VAL A 1 -8.35 13.75 20.44
CA VAL A 1 -8.87 12.44 19.98
C VAL A 1 -9.16 12.57 18.49
N VAL A 2 -8.58 11.69 17.66
CA VAL A 2 -8.88 11.65 16.22
C VAL A 2 -10.10 10.77 16.01
N ARG A 3 -11.06 11.21 15.18
CA ARG A 3 -12.26 10.43 14.82
C ARG A 3 -12.09 9.92 13.40
N GLY A 4 -12.35 8.63 13.18
CA GLY A 4 -12.26 8.00 11.87
C GLY A 4 -12.81 6.58 11.87
N ASP A 5 -12.93 5.98 10.70
CA ASP A 5 -13.35 4.59 10.54
C ASP A 5 -12.15 3.65 10.74
N VAL A 6 -12.14 2.96 11.88
CA VAL A 6 -11.06 2.03 12.26
C VAL A 6 -10.93 0.88 11.28
N ALA A 7 -12.04 0.37 10.73
CA ALA A 7 -12.01 -0.75 9.80
C ALA A 7 -11.36 -0.35 8.47
N ARG A 8 -11.69 0.84 7.97
CA ARG A 8 -11.07 1.39 6.75
C ARG A 8 -9.59 1.68 6.96
N VAL A 9 -9.21 2.35 8.04
CA VAL A 9 -7.79 2.59 8.36
C VAL A 9 -7.00 1.29 8.44
N LYS A 10 -7.55 0.27 9.11
CA LYS A 10 -6.92 -1.06 9.18
C LYS A 10 -6.76 -1.68 7.79
N GLN A 11 -7.77 -1.58 6.93
CA GLN A 11 -7.73 -2.10 5.58
C GLN A 11 -6.63 -1.46 4.74
N VAL A 12 -6.53 -0.12 4.74
CA VAL A 12 -5.47 0.62 4.05
C VAL A 12 -4.09 0.17 4.53
N LEU A 13 -3.89 0.14 5.86
CA LEU A 13 -2.60 -0.24 6.44
C LEU A 13 -2.21 -1.69 6.10
N LEU A 14 -3.14 -2.63 6.16
CA LEU A 14 -2.87 -4.02 5.80
C LEU A 14 -2.49 -4.15 4.32
N ASN A 15 -3.12 -3.39 3.44
CA ASN A 15 -2.79 -3.38 2.02
C ASN A 15 -1.37 -2.86 1.77
N LEU A 16 -1.00 -1.72 2.37
CA LEU A 16 0.33 -1.13 2.23
C LEU A 16 1.41 -2.06 2.80
N VAL A 17 1.21 -2.60 4.01
CA VAL A 17 2.18 -3.49 4.68
C VAL A 17 2.31 -4.83 3.94
N SER A 18 1.20 -5.39 3.47
CA SER A 18 1.21 -6.62 2.68
C SER A 18 2.02 -6.46 1.39
N ASN A 19 1.86 -5.33 0.69
CA ASN A 19 2.66 -5.03 -0.49
C ASN A 19 4.15 -4.88 -0.14
N ALA A 20 4.48 -4.12 0.91
CA ALA A 20 5.87 -3.97 1.37
C ALA A 20 6.53 -5.32 1.67
N VAL A 21 5.83 -6.22 2.37
CA VAL A 21 6.31 -7.58 2.68
C VAL A 21 6.44 -8.43 1.42
N LYS A 22 5.45 -8.39 0.53
CA LYS A 22 5.44 -9.16 -0.73
C LYS A 22 6.64 -8.83 -1.63
N PHE A 23 7.05 -7.57 -1.68
CA PHE A 23 8.12 -7.10 -2.57
C PHE A 23 9.50 -6.97 -1.91
N THR A 24 9.61 -7.27 -0.61
CA THR A 24 10.88 -7.28 0.14
C THR A 24 11.27 -8.71 0.52
N SER A 25 11.99 -9.40 -0.37
CA SER A 25 12.45 -10.79 -0.12
C SER A 25 13.60 -10.87 0.89
N ARG A 26 14.45 -9.84 0.95
CA ARG A 26 15.49 -9.65 1.95
C ARG A 26 15.58 -8.16 2.30
N GLY A 27 15.80 -7.85 3.57
CA GLY A 27 15.84 -6.47 4.07
C GLY A 27 14.85 -6.26 5.20
N SER A 28 14.25 -5.08 5.26
CA SER A 28 13.33 -4.69 6.31
C SER A 28 12.13 -3.91 5.78
N VAL A 29 11.00 -4.07 6.47
CA VAL A 29 9.81 -3.22 6.37
C VAL A 29 9.64 -2.48 7.69
N MET A 30 9.50 -1.16 7.63
CA MET A 30 9.28 -0.29 8.78
C MET A 30 7.91 0.36 8.70
N VAL A 31 7.19 0.37 9.82
CA VAL A 31 5.91 1.08 9.97
C VAL A 31 6.06 2.10 11.09
N ARG A 32 5.74 3.36 10.81
CA ARG A 32 5.74 4.46 11.79
C ARG A 32 4.38 5.12 11.83
N GLY A 33 3.83 5.29 13.03
CA GLY A 33 2.63 6.10 13.27
C GLY A 33 3.00 7.42 13.94
N GLY A 34 2.32 8.49 13.56
CA GLY A 34 2.49 9.82 14.13
C GLY A 34 1.17 10.57 14.21
N VAL A 35 1.13 11.58 15.08
CA VAL A 35 0.02 12.54 15.14
C VAL A 35 0.53 13.86 14.58
N LEU A 36 -0.16 14.39 13.58
CA LEU A 36 0.12 15.69 12.99
C LEU A 36 -0.79 16.78 13.59
N PRO A 37 -0.42 18.07 13.49
CA PRO A 37 -1.28 19.18 13.87
C PRO A 37 -2.63 19.10 13.16
N GLY A 38 -3.72 19.53 13.82
CA GLY A 38 -5.07 19.47 13.25
C GLY A 38 -5.79 18.14 13.46
N SER A 39 -5.33 17.30 14.39
CA SER A 39 -5.93 15.98 14.67
C SER A 39 -5.84 14.99 13.50
N PHE A 40 -4.76 15.06 12.73
CA PHE A 40 -4.48 14.09 11.68
C PHE A 40 -3.58 12.97 12.20
N LEU A 41 -3.80 11.76 11.69
CA LEU A 41 -2.88 10.63 11.89
C LEU A 41 -2.06 10.45 10.63
N GLU A 42 -0.75 10.29 10.81
CA GLU A 42 0.17 9.92 9.75
C GLU A 42 0.62 8.48 9.97
N PHE A 43 0.57 7.68 8.91
CA PHE A 43 1.20 6.36 8.88
C PHE A 43 2.19 6.32 7.72
N VAL A 44 3.41 5.88 8.00
CA VAL A 44 4.47 5.71 7.01
C VAL A 44 4.86 4.25 6.97
N VAL A 45 4.75 3.64 5.79
CA VAL A 45 5.28 2.30 5.50
C VAL A 45 6.48 2.46 4.57
N ARG A 46 7.64 1.96 4.98
CA ARG A 46 8.86 1.99 4.19
C ARG A 46 9.42 0.59 4.07
N ASP A 47 9.73 0.16 2.85
CA ASP A 47 10.39 -1.10 2.59
C ASP A 47 11.75 -0.91 1.89
N THR A 48 12.44 -2.01 1.67
CA THR A 48 13.78 -2.07 1.04
C THR A 48 13.80 -3.05 -0.13
N GLY A 49 12.62 -3.38 -0.65
CA GLY A 49 12.41 -4.31 -1.73
C GLY A 49 12.83 -3.77 -3.09
N VAL A 50 12.33 -4.41 -4.14
CA VAL A 50 12.72 -4.12 -5.53
C VAL A 50 12.33 -2.72 -6.02
N GLY A 51 11.48 -2.00 -5.28
CA GLY A 51 10.96 -0.69 -5.64
C GLY A 51 10.02 -0.73 -6.84
N PHE A 52 9.73 0.44 -7.40
CA PHE A 52 8.94 0.62 -8.62
C PHE A 52 9.44 1.84 -9.38
N ASP A 53 9.08 1.92 -10.66
CA ASP A 53 9.39 3.07 -11.50
C ASP A 53 8.68 4.34 -10.97
N PRO A 54 9.41 5.41 -10.61
CA PRO A 54 8.81 6.66 -10.12
C PRO A 54 7.75 7.24 -11.05
N ALA A 55 7.87 7.03 -12.37
CA ALA A 55 6.88 7.50 -13.34
C ALA A 55 5.50 6.83 -13.17
N LYS A 56 5.43 5.70 -12.44
CA LYS A 56 4.20 4.97 -12.13
C LYS A 56 3.63 5.31 -10.76
N ALA A 57 4.27 6.16 -9.97
CA ALA A 57 3.85 6.46 -8.59
C ALA A 57 2.41 6.97 -8.51
N GLU A 58 2.02 7.85 -9.43
CA GLU A 58 0.68 8.46 -9.46
C GLU A 58 -0.42 7.44 -9.79
N SER A 59 -0.13 6.46 -10.65
CA SER A 59 -1.11 5.46 -11.07
C SER A 59 -1.21 4.25 -10.13
N LEU A 60 -0.39 4.17 -9.07
CA LEU A 60 -0.43 3.06 -8.11
C LEU A 60 -1.75 2.96 -7.35
N PHE A 61 -2.40 4.11 -7.10
CA PHE A 61 -3.65 4.19 -6.35
C PHE A 61 -4.89 4.21 -7.24
N GLU A 62 -4.70 4.26 -8.56
CA GLU A 62 -5.81 4.19 -9.50
C GLU A 62 -6.43 2.78 -9.50
N PRO A 63 -7.76 2.66 -9.59
CA PRO A 63 -8.43 1.38 -9.77
C PRO A 63 -7.82 0.64 -10.95
N PHE A 64 -7.33 -0.58 -10.69
CA PHE A 64 -6.74 -1.41 -11.72
C PHE A 64 -7.77 -1.69 -12.81
N GLN A 65 -7.61 -1.09 -13.99
CA GLN A 65 -8.36 -1.49 -15.17
C GLN A 65 -7.77 -2.83 -15.61
N GLN A 66 -8.46 -3.94 -15.35
CA GLN A 66 -8.05 -5.27 -15.81
C GLN A 66 -8.07 -5.30 -17.34
N ALA A 67 -6.97 -4.90 -17.96
CA ALA A 67 -6.80 -4.88 -19.41
C ALA A 67 -5.96 -6.04 -19.96
N ASP A 68 -5.29 -6.86 -19.12
CA ASP A 68 -4.55 -8.00 -19.65
C ASP A 68 -4.42 -9.17 -18.67
N VAL A 69 -4.89 -10.33 -19.11
CA VAL A 69 -5.10 -11.57 -18.32
C VAL A 69 -3.80 -12.37 -18.14
N SER A 70 -2.71 -11.96 -18.79
CA SER A 70 -1.49 -12.77 -18.93
C SER A 70 -0.53 -12.72 -17.74
N THR A 71 -0.52 -11.65 -16.93
CA THR A 71 0.49 -11.45 -15.85
C THR A 71 -0.05 -11.66 -14.43
N THR A 72 -1.36 -11.74 -14.24
CA THR A 72 -2.01 -11.89 -12.92
C THR A 72 -1.70 -13.23 -12.23
N ARG A 73 -1.27 -14.25 -12.99
CA ARG A 73 -1.03 -15.61 -12.48
C ARG A 73 0.22 -15.76 -11.63
N GLN A 74 1.23 -14.90 -11.77
CA GLN A 74 2.48 -15.03 -11.01
C GLN A 74 2.43 -14.33 -9.63
N PHE A 75 1.48 -13.42 -9.42
CA PHE A 75 1.41 -12.59 -8.21
C PHE A 75 0.01 -12.48 -7.57
N GLY A 76 -0.88 -13.43 -7.87
CA GLY A 76 -2.03 -13.84 -7.04
C GLY A 76 -2.86 -12.73 -6.38
N GLY A 77 -3.18 -11.64 -7.10
CA GLY A 77 -3.98 -10.54 -6.55
C GLY A 77 -4.82 -9.88 -7.64
N THR A 78 -5.98 -9.33 -7.27
CA THR A 78 -6.96 -8.71 -8.17
C THR A 78 -6.48 -7.39 -8.80
N GLY A 79 -5.22 -7.00 -8.63
CA GLY A 79 -4.70 -5.67 -9.01
C GLY A 79 -5.21 -4.52 -8.13
N LEU A 80 -6.28 -4.74 -7.37
CA LEU A 80 -6.93 -3.76 -6.49
C LEU A 80 -6.14 -3.40 -5.22
N GLY A 81 -4.98 -4.04 -4.99
CA GLY A 81 -4.31 -4.04 -3.68
C GLY A 81 -3.99 -2.64 -3.13
N LEU A 82 -3.61 -1.69 -3.98
CA LEU A 82 -3.37 -0.29 -3.59
C LEU A 82 -4.56 0.63 -3.87
N ALA A 83 -5.47 0.26 -4.77
CA ALA A 83 -6.63 1.07 -5.14
C ALA A 83 -7.77 1.06 -4.11
N ILE A 84 -7.72 0.16 -3.12
CA ILE A 84 -8.69 0.11 -2.00
C ILE A 84 -8.25 1.02 -0.82
N CYS A 85 -7.20 1.83 -1.00
CA CYS A 85 -6.80 2.83 0.00
C CYS A 85 -7.86 3.92 0.15
#